data_AF-B7J7K3-F1
#
_entry.id   AF-B7J7K3-F1
#
_cell.length_a   1.000
_cell.length_b   1.000
_cell.length_c   1.000
_cell.angle_alpha   90.00
_cell.angle_beta   90.00
_cell.angle_gamma   90.00
#
_symmetry.space_group_name_H-M   'P 1'
#
loop_
_entity.id
_entity.type
_entity.pdbx_description
1 polymer ?
#
loop_
_entity_poly.entity_id
_entity_poly.type
_entity_poly.pdbx_seq_one_letter_code
_entity_poly.pdbx_strand_id
1 'polypeptide(L)'
;MLFTEPYAGPTPIVQVIASARREVSLNVYYLSSRPILNALRAAHARGVAVRVILDEHPYGMKPWMIQKEVRAVQATGAALQWAPPRFEAAPGRYVFDHAKYVCDTHECEIGTANFDWSAFHRNREYLDVTRNPNIVRAANAVFAADWTNQRAPAWTHRVLVLSPGTSAGQMLAVINQPGTVEIESEEMGNDREMLDAIAAKGAQAWVILPASISAQDKRNADFLMRHGVHVRLLPKKPIYMHAKAEISSHYAFVGSENYSVSSLQMNREMGLILNNPRDISMLQAQFARDWKATGPA
;
A
#
# COMPACT_ATOMS: atom_id res chain seq x y z
N MET A 1 13.08 5.61 -4.12
CA MET A 1 13.98 5.50 -2.94
C MET A 1 13.13 4.92 -1.86
N LEU A 2 13.50 3.74 -1.41
CA LEU A 2 12.74 3.02 -0.41
C LEU A 2 13.04 3.49 1.01
N PHE A 3 11.99 3.62 1.81
CA PHE A 3 12.04 3.83 3.25
C PHE A 3 11.24 2.73 3.97
N THR A 4 11.59 2.47 5.22
CA THR A 4 10.99 1.42 6.03
C THR A 4 10.42 1.99 7.32
N GLU A 5 9.13 1.76 7.57
CA GLU A 5 8.48 2.13 8.83
C GLU A 5 8.60 1.04 9.89
N PRO A 6 8.64 1.41 11.18
CA PRO A 6 8.45 2.77 11.73
C PRO A 6 9.75 3.60 11.82
N TYR A 7 10.83 3.19 11.15
CA TYR A 7 12.14 3.81 11.34
C TYR A 7 12.27 5.18 10.66
N ALA A 8 11.71 5.36 9.46
CA ALA A 8 11.79 6.64 8.76
C ALA A 8 10.76 7.66 9.27
N GLY A 9 9.63 7.19 9.81
CA GLY A 9 8.53 8.02 10.26
C GLY A 9 7.86 8.75 9.08
N PRO A 10 6.98 9.73 9.34
CA PRO A 10 6.27 10.44 8.27
C PRO A 10 7.15 11.38 7.45
N THR A 11 8.46 11.44 7.72
CA THR A 11 9.40 12.39 7.11
C THR A 11 9.43 12.31 5.58
N PRO A 12 9.51 11.13 4.93
CA PRO A 12 9.54 11.06 3.47
C PRO A 12 8.29 11.67 2.82
N ILE A 13 7.12 11.38 3.36
CA ILE A 13 5.82 11.93 2.90
C ILE A 13 5.76 13.45 3.13
N VAL A 14 6.16 13.91 4.32
CA VAL A 14 6.21 15.34 4.65
C VAL A 14 7.12 16.10 3.68
N GLN A 15 8.25 15.51 3.27
CA GLN A 15 9.17 16.13 2.33
C GLN A 15 8.55 16.30 0.93
N VAL A 16 7.84 15.30 0.40
CA VAL A 16 7.12 15.41 -0.88
C VAL A 16 6.11 16.57 -0.85
N ILE A 17 5.35 16.69 0.25
CA ILE A 17 4.38 17.78 0.42
C ILE A 17 5.07 19.14 0.60
N ALA A 18 6.20 19.17 1.31
CA ALA A 18 6.94 20.40 1.57
C ALA A 18 7.63 20.95 0.31
N SER A 19 8.10 20.09 -0.60
CA SER A 19 8.73 20.49 -1.86
C SER A 19 7.74 20.93 -2.94
N ALA A 20 6.46 20.58 -2.78
CA ALA A 20 5.42 20.92 -3.74
C ALA A 20 5.29 22.43 -3.98
N ARG A 21 5.26 22.82 -5.26
CA ARG A 21 5.19 24.23 -5.70
C ARG A 21 3.86 24.62 -6.33
N ARG A 22 3.11 23.68 -6.91
CA ARG A 22 1.89 23.96 -7.68
C ARG A 22 0.69 23.20 -7.15
N GLU A 23 0.84 21.90 -6.98
CA GLU A 23 -0.23 21.05 -6.48
C GLU A 23 0.32 19.92 -5.61
N VAL A 24 -0.56 19.43 -4.73
CA VAL A 24 -0.42 18.17 -4.00
C VAL A 24 -1.68 17.36 -4.25
N SER A 25 -1.50 16.14 -4.75
CA SER A 25 -2.53 15.16 -5.03
C SER A 25 -2.34 13.99 -4.07
N LEU A 26 -3.24 13.83 -3.09
CA LEU A 26 -3.11 12.80 -2.04
C LEU A 26 -4.36 11.92 -2.03
N ASN A 27 -4.19 10.61 -2.20
CA ASN A 27 -5.25 9.63 -1.96
C ASN A 27 -4.75 8.66 -0.88
N VAL A 28 -5.54 8.50 0.18
CA VAL A 28 -5.20 7.60 1.27
C VAL A 28 -6.44 7.08 1.98
N TYR A 29 -6.38 5.83 2.43
CA TYR A 29 -7.46 5.20 3.20
C TYR A 29 -7.69 5.83 4.58
N TYR A 30 -6.61 6.15 5.33
CA TYR A 30 -6.68 6.87 6.61
C TYR A 30 -5.75 8.07 6.63
N LEU A 31 -6.24 9.21 7.15
CA LEU A 31 -5.44 10.43 7.30
C LEU A 31 -5.65 11.09 8.67
N SER A 32 -4.77 10.75 9.62
CA SER A 32 -4.79 11.31 10.98
C SER A 32 -3.41 11.76 11.49
N SER A 33 -2.35 11.54 10.72
CA SER A 33 -0.98 11.95 11.06
C SER A 33 -0.86 13.47 11.14
N ARG A 34 -0.59 13.99 12.35
CA ARG A 34 -0.40 15.44 12.59
C ARG A 34 0.73 16.04 11.76
N PRO A 35 1.93 15.42 11.64
CA PRO A 35 2.98 15.94 10.77
C PRO A 35 2.53 16.11 9.32
N ILE A 36 1.80 15.14 8.77
CA ILE A 36 1.31 15.19 7.38
C ILE A 36 0.24 16.27 7.23
N LEU A 37 -0.75 16.33 8.13
CA LEU A 37 -1.79 17.38 8.13
C LEU A 37 -1.18 18.80 8.25
N ASN A 38 -0.13 18.97 9.06
CA ASN A 38 0.58 20.24 9.18
C ASN A 38 1.35 20.58 7.90
N ALA A 39 1.95 19.59 7.22
CA ALA A 39 2.61 19.79 5.95
C ALA A 39 1.62 20.23 4.85
N LEU A 40 0.43 19.62 4.80
CA LEU A 40 -0.65 20.00 3.88
C LEU A 40 -1.13 21.43 4.13
N ARG A 41 -1.35 21.79 5.40
CA ARG A 41 -1.69 23.16 5.81
C ARG A 41 -0.63 24.16 5.37
N ALA A 42 0.65 23.83 5.58
CA ALA A 42 1.76 24.68 5.18
C ALA A 42 1.85 24.81 3.66
N ALA A 43 1.61 23.74 2.89
CA ALA A 43 1.56 23.79 1.43
C ALA A 43 0.43 24.70 0.94
N HIS A 44 -0.78 24.53 1.49
CA HIS A 44 -1.92 25.39 1.18
C HIS A 44 -1.63 26.87 1.49
N ALA A 45 -1.03 27.17 2.64
CA ALA A 45 -0.65 28.54 3.02
C ALA A 45 0.39 29.17 2.08
N ARG A 46 1.20 28.35 1.38
CA ARG A 46 2.11 28.82 0.30
C ARG A 46 1.40 29.06 -1.03
N GLY A 47 0.10 28.81 -1.13
CA GLY A 47 -0.68 28.92 -2.37
C GLY A 47 -0.65 27.66 -3.24
N VAL A 48 -0.17 26.52 -2.72
CA VAL A 48 -0.21 25.24 -3.43
C VAL A 48 -1.63 24.69 -3.44
N ALA A 49 -2.10 24.20 -4.59
CA ALA A 49 -3.40 23.53 -4.68
C ALA A 49 -3.33 22.14 -4.04
N VAL A 50 -3.89 21.99 -2.83
CA VAL A 50 -3.91 20.71 -2.12
C VAL A 50 -5.25 20.03 -2.32
N ARG A 51 -5.22 18.80 -2.84
CA ARG A 51 -6.39 17.95 -3.11
C ARG A 51 -6.23 16.61 -2.41
N VAL A 52 -7.26 16.20 -1.68
CA VAL A 52 -7.27 14.97 -0.88
C VAL A 52 -8.48 14.12 -1.27
N ILE A 53 -8.25 12.85 -1.58
CA ILE A 53 -9.28 11.81 -1.68
C ILE A 53 -9.17 10.92 -0.43
N LEU A 54 -10.31 10.64 0.20
CA LEU A 54 -10.44 9.69 1.30
C LEU A 54 -11.54 8.67 0.98
N ASP A 55 -11.44 7.48 1.56
CA ASP A 55 -12.53 6.51 1.64
C ASP A 55 -13.63 7.02 2.58
N GLU A 56 -14.89 6.95 2.15
CA GLU A 56 -16.05 7.39 2.92
C GLU A 56 -16.52 6.33 3.92
N HIS A 57 -16.27 5.05 3.66
CA HIS A 57 -16.74 3.91 4.45
C HIS A 57 -15.63 2.96 4.91
N PRO A 58 -14.56 3.44 5.57
CA PRO A 58 -13.46 2.58 5.93
C PRO A 58 -13.88 1.47 6.90
N TYR A 59 -13.31 0.28 6.72
CA TYR A 59 -13.57 -0.88 7.54
C TYR A 59 -13.28 -0.58 9.01
N GLY A 60 -14.25 -0.89 9.87
CA GLY A 60 -14.15 -0.73 11.31
C GLY A 60 -14.22 0.72 11.81
N MET A 61 -14.30 1.72 10.93
CA MET A 61 -14.46 3.12 11.37
C MET A 61 -15.92 3.47 11.65
N LYS A 62 -16.15 4.12 12.79
CA LYS A 62 -17.45 4.68 13.18
C LYS A 62 -17.63 6.05 12.51
N PRO A 63 -18.87 6.48 12.21
CA PRO A 63 -19.14 7.77 11.57
C PRO A 63 -18.45 8.98 12.23
N TRP A 64 -18.39 9.02 13.57
CA TRP A 64 -17.73 10.12 14.28
C TRP A 64 -16.20 10.17 14.08
N MET A 65 -15.55 9.04 13.80
CA MET A 65 -14.12 8.97 13.51
C MET A 65 -13.85 9.52 12.10
N ILE A 66 -14.68 9.12 11.12
CA ILE A 66 -14.63 9.65 9.76
C ILE A 66 -14.82 11.17 9.79
N GLN A 67 -15.85 11.65 10.49
CA GLN A 67 -16.10 13.09 10.66
C GLN A 67 -14.95 13.84 11.35
N LYS A 68 -14.19 13.17 12.22
CA LYS A 68 -13.00 13.76 12.85
C LYS A 68 -11.85 13.91 11.84
N GLU A 69 -11.60 12.90 10.99
CA GLU A 69 -10.60 12.99 9.93
C GLU A 69 -10.97 14.06 8.89
N VAL A 70 -12.22 14.08 8.43
CA VAL A 70 -12.75 15.11 7.52
C VAL A 70 -12.49 16.51 8.06
N ARG A 71 -12.87 16.78 9.33
CA ARG A 71 -12.61 18.08 9.95
C ARG A 71 -11.12 18.42 10.02
N ALA A 72 -10.27 17.44 10.29
CA ALA A 72 -8.83 17.65 10.34
C ALA A 72 -8.26 18.02 8.97
N VAL A 73 -8.71 17.35 7.90
CA VAL A 73 -8.32 17.66 6.51
C VAL A 73 -8.86 19.02 6.08
N GLN A 74 -10.15 19.29 6.27
CA GLN A 74 -10.77 20.59 5.94
C GLN A 74 -10.05 21.74 6.66
N ALA A 75 -9.64 21.54 7.92
CA ALA A 75 -8.90 22.55 8.66
C ALA A 75 -7.55 22.91 8.01
N THR A 76 -6.97 22.06 7.14
CA THR A 76 -5.72 22.38 6.41
C THR A 76 -5.94 23.39 5.27
N GLY A 77 -7.18 23.59 4.81
CA GLY A 77 -7.53 24.34 3.60
C GLY A 77 -7.49 23.50 2.32
N ALA A 78 -7.17 22.20 2.40
CA ALA A 78 -7.24 21.30 1.26
C ALA A 78 -8.67 21.15 0.72
N ALA A 79 -8.79 21.01 -0.60
CA ALA A 79 -9.99 20.49 -1.21
C ALA A 79 -10.09 18.99 -0.90
N LEU A 80 -11.22 18.56 -0.37
CA LEU A 80 -11.48 17.15 -0.03
C LEU A 80 -12.59 16.62 -0.93
N GLN A 81 -12.39 15.41 -1.45
CA GLN A 81 -13.44 14.58 -2.04
C GLN A 81 -13.45 13.19 -1.42
N TRP A 82 -14.62 12.56 -1.47
CA TRP A 82 -14.70 11.13 -1.27
C TRP A 82 -14.19 10.38 -2.48
N ALA A 83 -13.76 9.15 -2.26
CA ALA A 83 -13.40 8.27 -3.35
C ALA A 83 -14.60 8.02 -4.28
N PRO A 84 -14.35 7.67 -5.55
CA PRO A 84 -15.40 7.26 -6.47
C PRO A 84 -16.32 6.18 -5.86
N PRO A 85 -17.67 6.26 -5.99
CA PRO A 85 -18.60 5.28 -5.41
C PRO A 85 -18.39 3.82 -5.84
N ARG A 86 -17.67 3.61 -6.95
CA ARG A 86 -17.25 2.28 -7.41
C ARG A 86 -16.21 1.62 -6.50
N PHE A 87 -15.51 2.42 -5.69
CA PHE A 87 -14.51 1.99 -4.71
C PHE A 87 -15.02 2.14 -3.27
N GLU A 88 -16.32 2.37 -3.07
CA GLU A 88 -16.89 2.54 -1.74
C GLU A 88 -17.66 1.30 -1.29
N ALA A 89 -17.56 1.01 0.00
CA ALA A 89 -18.27 -0.09 0.61
C ALA A 89 -19.78 0.22 0.65
N ALA A 90 -20.58 -0.83 0.50
CA ALA A 90 -22.03 -0.74 0.60
C ALA A 90 -22.59 -2.09 1.11
N PRO A 91 -23.87 -2.17 1.53
CA PRO A 91 -24.47 -3.44 1.90
C PRO A 91 -24.27 -4.50 0.79
N GLY A 92 -23.59 -5.60 1.11
CA GLY A 92 -23.26 -6.66 0.15
C GLY A 92 -22.08 -6.35 -0.80
N ARG A 93 -21.41 -5.20 -0.68
CA ARG A 93 -20.22 -4.82 -1.45
C ARG A 93 -19.04 -4.55 -0.51
N TYR A 94 -18.05 -5.43 -0.57
CA TYR A 94 -16.79 -5.31 0.17
C TYR A 94 -15.72 -4.73 -0.76
N VAL A 95 -15.72 -3.41 -0.91
CA VAL A 95 -14.84 -2.65 -1.82
C VAL A 95 -14.42 -1.36 -1.13
N PHE A 96 -13.16 -0.95 -1.27
CA PHE A 96 -12.59 0.22 -0.62
C PHE A 96 -11.65 1.00 -1.54
N ASP A 97 -11.48 2.30 -1.29
CA ASP A 97 -10.37 3.11 -1.79
C ASP A 97 -9.18 2.93 -0.86
N HIS A 98 -8.40 1.91 -1.18
CA HIS A 98 -7.35 1.42 -0.32
C HIS A 98 -5.95 1.79 -0.87
N ALA A 99 -5.85 2.69 -1.84
CA ALA A 99 -4.57 3.25 -2.25
C ALA A 99 -3.95 4.13 -1.15
N LYS A 100 -2.61 4.24 -1.13
CA LYS A 100 -1.88 5.17 -0.26
C LYS A 100 -0.74 5.81 -1.05
N TYR A 101 -0.93 7.06 -1.45
CA TYR A 101 0.08 7.83 -2.15
C TYR A 101 -0.12 9.33 -1.99
N VAL A 102 0.98 10.07 -2.13
CA VAL A 102 0.97 11.52 -2.31
C VAL A 102 1.92 11.92 -3.42
N CYS A 103 1.46 12.81 -4.30
CA CYS A 103 2.24 13.31 -5.41
C CYS A 103 2.20 14.82 -5.46
N ASP A 104 3.28 15.41 -5.95
CA ASP A 104 3.24 16.69 -6.63
C ASP A 104 3.49 16.49 -8.14
N THR A 105 3.89 17.53 -8.87
CA THR A 105 4.14 17.46 -10.31
C THR A 105 5.45 16.78 -10.72
N HIS A 106 6.37 16.52 -9.79
CA HIS A 106 7.73 16.02 -10.07
C HIS A 106 8.19 14.87 -9.15
N GLU A 107 7.49 14.61 -8.06
CA GLU A 107 7.81 13.57 -7.09
C GLU A 107 6.53 12.96 -6.51
N CYS A 108 6.58 11.65 -6.27
CA CYS A 108 5.53 10.92 -5.57
C CYS A 108 6.12 10.07 -4.45
N GLU A 109 5.36 9.89 -3.39
CA GLU A 109 5.46 8.76 -2.48
C GLU A 109 4.31 7.81 -2.78
N ILE A 110 4.62 6.52 -2.94
CA ILE A 110 3.66 5.42 -3.11
C ILE A 110 4.12 4.28 -2.20
N GLY A 111 3.20 3.68 -1.43
CA GLY A 111 3.60 2.69 -0.44
C GLY A 111 2.46 1.90 0.18
N THR A 112 2.81 1.16 1.22
CA THR A 112 1.88 0.29 1.96
C THR A 112 1.15 1.03 3.08
N ALA A 113 1.71 2.16 3.53
CA ALA A 113 1.36 2.84 4.76
C ALA A 113 0.09 3.69 4.66
N ASN A 114 -0.85 3.48 5.57
CA ASN A 114 -1.85 4.49 5.91
C ASN A 114 -1.17 5.74 6.51
N PHE A 115 -1.81 6.91 6.44
CA PHE A 115 -1.24 8.16 6.97
C PHE A 115 -1.70 8.41 8.40
N ASP A 116 -1.44 7.44 9.28
CA ASP A 116 -1.91 7.39 10.66
C ASP A 116 -0.77 7.10 11.67
N TRP A 117 -1.09 7.07 12.96
CA TRP A 117 -0.08 6.80 13.98
C TRP A 117 0.46 5.37 13.93
N SER A 118 -0.40 4.39 13.59
CA SER A 118 -0.03 2.97 13.57
C SER A 118 1.06 2.71 12.53
N ALA A 119 0.88 3.22 11.31
CA ALA A 119 1.85 3.12 10.23
C ALA A 119 3.26 3.55 10.67
N PHE A 120 3.37 4.75 11.27
CA PHE A 120 4.68 5.36 11.57
C PHE A 120 5.27 4.98 12.94
N HIS A 121 4.61 4.13 13.74
CA HIS A 121 5.12 3.77 15.08
C HIS A 121 5.03 2.27 15.40
N ARG A 122 4.16 1.53 14.73
CA ARG A 122 3.85 0.14 15.10
C ARG A 122 3.76 -0.81 13.93
N ASN A 123 3.59 -0.35 12.71
CA ASN A 123 3.50 -1.24 11.56
C ASN A 123 4.85 -1.35 10.87
N ARG A 124 5.11 -2.53 10.29
CA ARG A 124 6.05 -2.64 9.17
C ARG A 124 5.34 -2.08 7.95
N GLU A 125 5.91 -1.05 7.34
CA GLU A 125 5.46 -0.47 6.08
C GLU A 125 6.66 -0.13 5.20
N TYR A 126 6.40 0.05 3.90
CA TYR A 126 7.36 0.53 2.93
C TYR A 126 6.81 1.75 2.19
N LEU A 127 7.67 2.77 2.04
CA LEU A 127 7.39 3.98 1.28
C LEU A 127 8.40 4.08 0.15
N ASP A 128 7.97 4.14 -1.10
CA ASP A 128 8.86 4.48 -2.21
C ASP A 128 8.65 5.94 -2.64
N VAL A 129 9.70 6.75 -2.47
CA VAL A 129 9.73 8.13 -2.99
C VAL A 129 10.44 8.15 -4.33
N THR A 130 9.75 8.55 -5.39
CA THR A 130 10.25 8.50 -6.75
C THR A 130 10.04 9.79 -7.52
N ARG A 131 11.08 10.18 -8.27
CA ARG A 131 11.05 11.25 -9.27
C ARG A 131 10.99 10.72 -10.70
N ASN A 132 10.69 9.43 -10.87
CA ASN A 132 10.54 8.85 -12.20
C ASN A 132 9.35 9.54 -12.90
N PRO A 133 9.58 10.27 -14.01
CA PRO A 133 8.54 11.10 -14.60
C PRO A 133 7.39 10.26 -15.20
N ASN A 134 7.61 8.98 -15.53
CA ASN A 134 6.54 8.09 -15.98
C ASN A 134 5.61 7.73 -14.82
N ILE A 135 6.17 7.39 -13.65
CA ILE A 135 5.40 7.05 -12.45
C ILE A 135 4.64 8.28 -11.95
N VAL A 136 5.30 9.43 -11.83
CA VAL A 136 4.68 10.69 -11.37
C VAL A 136 3.52 11.11 -12.27
N ARG A 137 3.68 11.00 -13.60
CA ARG A 137 2.57 11.26 -14.54
C ARG A 137 1.45 10.23 -14.41
N ALA A 138 1.77 8.95 -14.23
CA ALA A 138 0.77 7.90 -14.10
C ALA A 138 -0.08 8.08 -12.83
N ALA A 139 0.56 8.31 -11.68
CA ALA A 139 -0.11 8.49 -10.41
C ALA A 139 -1.01 9.74 -10.41
N ASN A 140 -0.52 10.88 -10.93
CA ASN A 140 -1.36 12.07 -11.07
C ASN A 140 -2.50 11.89 -12.09
N ALA A 141 -2.32 11.09 -13.14
CA ALA A 141 -3.40 10.78 -14.09
C ALA A 141 -4.49 9.88 -13.46
N VAL A 142 -4.10 8.92 -12.61
CA VAL A 142 -5.04 8.13 -11.79
C VAL A 142 -5.78 9.06 -10.83
N PHE A 143 -5.06 9.90 -10.09
CA PHE A 143 -5.65 10.87 -9.17
C PHE A 143 -6.68 11.76 -9.87
N ALA A 144 -6.32 12.37 -11.01
CA ALA A 144 -7.22 13.24 -11.75
C ALA A 144 -8.48 12.53 -12.25
N ALA A 145 -8.34 11.26 -12.67
CA ALA A 145 -9.49 10.44 -13.06
C ALA A 145 -10.40 10.15 -11.86
N ASP A 146 -9.84 9.69 -10.74
CA ASP A 146 -10.63 9.40 -9.54
C ASP A 146 -11.26 10.68 -8.94
N TRP A 147 -10.56 11.81 -8.94
CA TRP A 147 -11.05 13.14 -8.53
C TRP A 147 -12.26 13.64 -9.33
N THR A 148 -12.43 13.13 -10.56
CA THR A 148 -13.55 13.49 -11.44
C THR A 148 -14.47 12.30 -11.70
N ASN A 149 -14.34 11.24 -10.90
CA ASN A 149 -15.09 9.99 -11.01
C ASN A 149 -15.00 9.33 -12.41
N GLN A 150 -13.91 9.55 -13.14
CA GLN A 150 -13.60 8.91 -14.42
C GLN A 150 -12.75 7.65 -14.22
N ARG A 151 -12.75 6.76 -15.22
CA ARG A 151 -11.83 5.60 -15.21
C ARG A 151 -10.40 6.07 -15.44
N ALA A 152 -9.45 5.43 -14.74
CA ALA A 152 -8.02 5.69 -14.95
C ALA A 152 -7.63 5.37 -16.40
N PRO A 153 -6.76 6.17 -17.04
CA PRO A 153 -6.31 5.88 -18.40
C PRO A 153 -5.61 4.52 -18.49
N ALA A 154 -5.95 3.70 -19.48
CA ALA A 154 -5.45 2.31 -19.57
C ALA A 154 -3.92 2.17 -19.57
N TRP A 155 -3.17 3.20 -20.01
CA TRP A 155 -1.72 3.18 -20.01
C TRP A 155 -1.10 3.24 -18.60
N THR A 156 -1.80 3.78 -17.60
CA THR A 156 -1.28 3.88 -16.23
C THR A 156 -1.08 2.50 -15.60
N HIS A 157 -1.91 1.53 -15.96
CA HIS A 157 -1.81 0.12 -15.57
C HIS A 157 -0.53 -0.59 -16.07
N ARG A 158 0.18 0.00 -17.05
CA ARG A 158 1.48 -0.52 -17.51
C ARG A 158 2.67 0.05 -16.72
N VAL A 159 2.42 1.10 -15.93
CA VAL A 159 3.44 1.83 -15.17
C VAL A 159 3.30 1.54 -13.68
N LEU A 160 2.06 1.49 -13.19
CA LEU A 160 1.70 1.22 -11.81
C LEU A 160 1.18 -0.21 -11.70
N VAL A 161 1.36 -0.82 -10.54
CA VAL A 161 0.48 -1.91 -10.10
C VAL A 161 -0.79 -1.21 -9.62
N LEU A 162 -1.90 -1.39 -10.34
CA LEU A 162 -3.11 -0.59 -10.15
C LEU A 162 -4.34 -1.48 -10.18
N SER A 163 -4.98 -1.64 -9.01
CA SER A 163 -6.29 -2.29 -8.90
C SER A 163 -7.42 -1.29 -9.14
N PRO A 164 -8.56 -1.73 -9.69
CA PRO A 164 -8.76 -3.05 -10.29
C PRO A 164 -8.13 -3.13 -11.68
N GLY A 165 -7.72 -4.34 -12.12
CA GLY A 165 -7.27 -4.57 -13.48
C GLY A 165 -6.02 -5.45 -13.56
N THR A 166 -4.86 -4.84 -13.80
CA THR A 166 -3.62 -5.55 -14.13
C THR A 166 -2.81 -6.01 -12.93
N SER A 167 -3.16 -5.56 -11.72
CA SER A 167 -2.35 -5.76 -10.50
C SER A 167 -2.03 -7.23 -10.23
N ALA A 168 -3.03 -8.10 -10.32
CA ALA A 168 -2.84 -9.54 -10.11
C ALA A 168 -1.78 -10.13 -11.05
N GLY A 169 -1.85 -9.85 -12.36
CA GLY A 169 -0.87 -10.35 -13.31
C GLY A 169 0.54 -9.81 -13.07
N GLN A 170 0.67 -8.57 -12.62
CA GLN A 170 1.96 -7.93 -12.33
C GLN A 170 2.61 -8.53 -11.06
N MET A 171 1.84 -8.75 -10.01
CA MET A 171 2.29 -9.40 -8.77
C MET A 171 2.64 -10.89 -9.01
N LEU A 172 1.82 -11.62 -9.76
CA LEU A 172 2.14 -12.99 -10.20
C LEU A 172 3.47 -13.05 -10.96
N ALA A 173 3.80 -12.03 -11.77
CA ALA A 173 5.07 -11.99 -12.48
C ALA A 173 6.29 -11.84 -11.56
N VAL A 174 6.13 -11.24 -10.38
CA VAL A 174 7.19 -11.18 -9.34
C VAL A 174 7.31 -12.52 -8.64
N ILE A 175 6.21 -13.12 -8.19
CA ILE A 175 6.19 -14.44 -7.54
C ILE A 175 6.81 -15.51 -8.43
N ASN A 176 6.49 -15.48 -9.73
CA ASN A 176 6.94 -16.46 -10.71
C ASN A 176 8.38 -16.23 -11.21
N GLN A 177 9.10 -15.21 -10.74
CA GLN A 177 10.53 -15.08 -11.05
C GLN A 177 11.29 -16.35 -10.62
N PRO A 178 12.34 -16.77 -11.36
CA PRO A 178 13.17 -17.90 -10.95
C PRO A 178 13.81 -17.68 -9.56
N GLY A 179 13.97 -18.75 -8.79
CA GLY A 179 14.62 -18.70 -7.47
C GLY A 179 13.64 -18.35 -6.34
N THR A 180 14.17 -17.82 -5.23
CA THR A 180 13.37 -17.57 -4.03
C THR A 180 12.44 -16.36 -4.18
N VAL A 181 11.29 -16.42 -3.52
CA VAL A 181 10.43 -15.26 -3.28
C VAL A 181 10.19 -15.11 -1.79
N GLU A 182 10.44 -13.91 -1.28
CA GLU A 182 10.15 -13.51 0.10
C GLU A 182 8.91 -12.62 0.09
N ILE A 183 7.94 -12.90 0.96
CA ILE A 183 6.64 -12.26 0.97
C ILE A 183 6.33 -11.76 2.38
N GLU A 184 6.02 -10.48 2.48
CA GLU A 184 5.43 -9.88 3.68
C GLU A 184 4.01 -9.48 3.32
N SER A 185 3.03 -9.98 4.07
CA SER A 185 1.63 -9.62 3.87
C SER A 185 0.89 -9.49 5.18
N GLU A 186 -0.10 -8.61 5.21
CA GLU A 186 -1.06 -8.52 6.31
C GLU A 186 -2.06 -9.68 6.30
N GLU A 187 -2.48 -10.11 5.10
CA GLU A 187 -3.43 -11.19 4.89
C GLU A 187 -3.12 -11.95 3.59
N MET A 188 -3.47 -13.23 3.54
CA MET A 188 -3.35 -14.06 2.32
C MET A 188 -4.62 -14.05 1.47
N GLY A 189 -5.75 -13.58 2.02
CA GLY A 189 -6.96 -13.33 1.26
C GLY A 189 -7.61 -14.59 0.67
N ASN A 190 -8.30 -14.42 -0.45
CA ASN A 190 -9.06 -15.47 -1.14
C ASN A 190 -8.74 -15.59 -2.63
N ASP A 191 -7.72 -14.89 -3.13
CA ASP A 191 -7.32 -15.03 -4.52
C ASP A 191 -6.58 -16.37 -4.71
N ARG A 192 -7.19 -17.29 -5.47
CA ARG A 192 -6.64 -18.64 -5.66
C ARG A 192 -5.43 -18.64 -6.57
N GLU A 193 -5.38 -17.76 -7.56
CA GLU A 193 -4.24 -17.70 -8.48
C GLU A 193 -2.97 -17.29 -7.75
N MET A 194 -3.07 -16.30 -6.85
CA MET A 194 -1.97 -15.93 -5.96
C MET A 194 -1.55 -17.07 -5.02
N LEU A 195 -2.51 -17.68 -4.33
CA LEU A 195 -2.23 -18.78 -3.40
C LEU A 195 -1.58 -19.98 -4.10
N ASP A 196 -2.06 -20.33 -5.30
CA ASP A 196 -1.54 -21.45 -6.09
C ASP A 196 -0.15 -21.14 -6.65
N ALA A 197 0.11 -19.90 -7.07
CA ALA A 197 1.43 -19.47 -7.52
C ALA A 197 2.47 -19.55 -6.38
N ILE A 198 2.13 -19.08 -5.18
CA ILE A 198 3.01 -19.17 -4.01
C ILE A 198 3.23 -20.64 -3.62
N ALA A 199 2.16 -21.45 -3.61
CA ALA A 199 2.26 -22.89 -3.34
C ALA A 199 3.18 -23.60 -4.35
N ALA A 200 3.12 -23.24 -5.63
CA ALA A 200 3.96 -23.83 -6.68
C ALA A 200 5.47 -23.57 -6.48
N LYS A 201 5.84 -22.49 -5.76
CA LYS A 201 7.24 -22.23 -5.37
C LYS A 201 7.76 -23.22 -4.33
N GLY A 202 6.88 -23.82 -3.53
CA GLY A 202 7.22 -24.71 -2.43
C GLY A 202 8.33 -24.15 -1.54
N ALA A 203 9.42 -24.89 -1.37
CA ALA A 203 10.56 -24.51 -0.52
C ALA A 203 11.30 -23.23 -0.98
N GLN A 204 10.97 -22.67 -2.16
CA GLN A 204 11.52 -21.39 -2.63
C GLN A 204 10.70 -20.18 -2.14
N ALA A 205 9.53 -20.37 -1.52
CA ALA A 205 8.73 -19.28 -0.98
C ALA A 205 8.84 -19.16 0.55
N TRP A 206 8.97 -17.92 1.01
CA TRP A 206 9.11 -17.54 2.41
C TRP A 206 8.10 -16.45 2.74
N VAL A 207 7.16 -16.70 3.64
CA VAL A 207 6.01 -15.83 3.91
C VAL A 207 5.98 -15.43 5.38
N ILE A 208 5.91 -14.12 5.64
CA ILE A 208 5.65 -13.55 6.96
C ILE A 208 4.23 -13.00 6.99
N LEU A 209 3.46 -13.42 7.99
CA LEU A 209 2.12 -12.91 8.30
C LEU A 209 2.05 -12.39 9.73
N PRO A 210 1.11 -11.49 10.08
CA PRO A 210 0.89 -11.15 11.48
C PRO A 210 0.33 -12.34 12.27
N ALA A 211 0.71 -12.48 13.54
CA ALA A 211 0.21 -13.56 14.42
C ALA A 211 -1.30 -13.51 14.71
N SER A 212 -2.02 -12.51 14.17
CA SER A 212 -3.48 -12.39 14.24
C SER A 212 -4.22 -12.56 12.94
N ILE A 213 -3.61 -13.25 11.99
CA ILE A 213 -4.31 -13.68 10.79
C ILE A 213 -5.66 -14.31 11.10
N SER A 214 -6.60 -14.09 10.17
CA SER A 214 -7.97 -14.57 10.24
C SER A 214 -8.05 -16.10 10.27
N ALA A 215 -9.21 -16.67 10.61
CA ALA A 215 -9.42 -18.12 10.53
C ALA A 215 -9.25 -18.66 9.10
N GLN A 216 -9.54 -17.83 8.10
CA GLN A 216 -9.30 -18.15 6.69
C GLN A 216 -7.81 -18.17 6.37
N ASP A 217 -7.08 -17.14 6.79
CA ASP A 217 -5.64 -17.06 6.52
C ASP A 217 -4.83 -18.12 7.27
N LYS A 218 -5.32 -18.61 8.42
CA LYS A 218 -4.76 -19.82 9.04
C LYS A 218 -4.88 -21.04 8.11
N ARG A 219 -6.04 -21.24 7.49
CA ARG A 219 -6.22 -22.32 6.50
C ARG A 219 -5.35 -22.11 5.25
N ASN A 220 -5.15 -20.86 4.82
CA ASN A 220 -4.25 -20.53 3.72
C ASN A 220 -2.79 -20.81 4.08
N ALA A 221 -2.34 -20.40 5.26
CA ALA A 221 -1.01 -20.71 5.78
C ALA A 221 -0.77 -22.22 5.85
N ASP A 222 -1.72 -22.99 6.39
CA ASP A 222 -1.66 -24.46 6.40
C ASP A 222 -1.59 -25.05 5.00
N PHE A 223 -2.35 -24.50 4.05
CA PHE A 223 -2.30 -24.91 2.65
C PHE A 223 -0.92 -24.68 2.04
N LEU A 224 -0.33 -23.50 2.24
CA LEU A 224 1.01 -23.16 1.77
C LEU A 224 2.08 -24.08 2.40
N MET A 225 2.02 -24.29 3.71
CA MET A 225 2.96 -25.17 4.43
C MET A 225 2.89 -26.61 3.93
N ARG A 226 1.69 -27.13 3.60
CA ARG A 226 1.54 -28.47 2.98
C ARG A 226 2.17 -28.58 1.59
N HIS A 227 2.37 -27.46 0.89
CA HIS A 227 3.08 -27.41 -0.39
C HIS A 227 4.58 -27.11 -0.24
N GLY A 228 5.09 -27.07 1.00
CA GLY A 228 6.51 -26.88 1.30
C GLY A 228 6.93 -25.42 1.42
N VAL A 229 6.00 -24.47 1.42
CA VAL A 229 6.27 -23.05 1.65
C VAL A 229 6.64 -22.80 3.10
N HIS A 230 7.65 -21.96 3.34
CA HIS A 230 8.01 -21.53 4.68
C HIS A 230 7.07 -20.40 5.12
N VAL A 231 6.13 -20.67 6.02
CA VAL A 231 5.24 -19.65 6.59
C VAL A 231 5.57 -19.43 8.06
N ARG A 232 5.70 -18.16 8.48
CA ARG A 232 5.93 -17.79 9.86
C ARG A 232 5.11 -16.58 10.29
N LEU A 233 4.86 -16.49 11.60
CA LEU A 233 4.03 -15.45 12.19
C LEU A 233 4.86 -14.44 12.98
N LEU A 234 4.70 -13.16 12.64
CA LEU A 234 5.29 -12.05 13.38
C LEU A 234 4.37 -11.66 14.55
N PRO A 235 4.86 -11.61 15.80
CA PRO A 235 4.06 -11.14 16.94
C PRO A 235 3.52 -9.72 16.73
N LYS A 236 2.34 -9.38 17.27
CA LYS A 236 1.73 -8.04 17.16
C LYS A 236 2.54 -6.88 17.76
N LYS A 237 3.57 -7.20 18.55
CA LYS A 237 4.39 -6.25 19.29
C LYS A 237 5.86 -6.71 19.25
N PRO A 238 6.83 -5.80 19.14
CA PRO A 238 6.63 -4.34 19.06
C PRO A 238 6.11 -3.86 17.69
N ILE A 239 6.32 -4.65 16.62
CA ILE A 239 5.93 -4.33 15.25
C ILE A 239 4.85 -5.28 14.76
N TYR A 240 3.79 -4.76 14.15
CA TYR A 240 2.74 -5.50 13.46
C TYR A 240 3.05 -5.57 11.95
N MET A 241 2.90 -6.74 11.35
CA MET A 241 3.07 -6.89 9.91
C MET A 241 1.83 -6.36 9.17
N HIS A 242 1.98 -5.23 8.47
CA HIS A 242 0.94 -4.62 7.62
C HIS A 242 1.38 -4.48 6.16
N ALA A 243 2.69 -4.33 5.93
CA ALA A 243 3.28 -4.25 4.61
C ALA A 243 2.76 -5.34 3.66
N LYS A 244 2.64 -4.97 2.38
CA LYS A 244 2.45 -5.90 1.27
C LYS A 244 3.65 -5.77 0.34
N ALA A 245 4.51 -6.78 0.37
CA ALA A 245 5.72 -6.81 -0.42
C ALA A 245 6.02 -8.22 -0.92
N GLU A 246 6.47 -8.30 -2.17
CA GLU A 246 7.00 -9.52 -2.79
C GLU A 246 8.41 -9.23 -3.25
N ILE A 247 9.36 -10.11 -2.96
CA ILE A 247 10.78 -9.82 -3.16
C ILE A 247 11.42 -11.02 -3.83
N SER A 248 11.79 -10.85 -5.10
CA SER A 248 12.62 -11.80 -5.86
C SER A 248 14.07 -11.28 -5.97
N SER A 249 14.92 -11.97 -6.74
CA SER A 249 16.30 -11.53 -6.97
C SER A 249 16.43 -10.25 -7.82
N HIS A 250 15.47 -10.00 -8.72
CA HIS A 250 15.56 -8.92 -9.72
C HIS A 250 14.40 -7.94 -9.68
N TYR A 251 13.28 -8.32 -9.08
CA TYR A 251 12.09 -7.51 -8.97
C TYR A 251 11.51 -7.59 -7.57
N ALA A 252 10.92 -6.49 -7.12
CA ALA A 252 10.06 -6.50 -5.96
C ALA A 252 8.76 -5.77 -6.25
N PHE A 253 7.67 -6.20 -5.62
CA PHE A 253 6.43 -5.45 -5.54
C PHE A 253 6.33 -4.79 -4.15
N VAL A 254 5.87 -3.54 -4.11
CA VAL A 254 5.46 -2.83 -2.90
C VAL A 254 4.20 -2.04 -3.24
N GLY A 255 3.15 -2.17 -2.44
CA GLY A 255 1.88 -1.48 -2.69
C GLY A 255 0.84 -1.68 -1.60
N SER A 256 -0.39 -1.28 -1.90
CA SER A 256 -1.51 -1.40 -0.96
C SER A 256 -2.31 -2.69 -1.12
N GLU A 257 -2.01 -3.49 -2.15
CA GLU A 257 -2.69 -4.70 -2.55
C GLU A 257 -2.49 -5.87 -1.58
N ASN A 258 -3.59 -6.39 -1.03
CA ASN A 258 -3.65 -7.71 -0.39
C ASN A 258 -3.95 -8.81 -1.42
N TYR A 259 -3.74 -10.07 -1.06
CA TYR A 259 -4.03 -11.25 -1.91
C TYR A 259 -5.52 -11.66 -1.93
N SER A 260 -6.43 -10.69 -1.82
CA SER A 260 -7.87 -10.94 -1.91
C SER A 260 -8.42 -10.51 -3.26
N VAL A 261 -9.46 -11.20 -3.73
CA VAL A 261 -10.19 -10.83 -4.96
C VAL A 261 -10.73 -9.40 -4.83
N SER A 262 -11.14 -8.99 -3.63
CA SER A 262 -11.55 -7.61 -3.37
C SER A 262 -10.41 -6.63 -3.62
N SER A 263 -9.24 -6.84 -3.04
CA SER A 263 -8.10 -5.95 -3.22
C SER A 263 -7.60 -5.91 -4.66
N LEU A 264 -7.49 -7.06 -5.34
CA LEU A 264 -6.93 -7.15 -6.68
C LEU A 264 -7.90 -6.74 -7.80
N GLN A 265 -9.20 -7.02 -7.63
CA GLN A 265 -10.19 -6.91 -8.71
C GLN A 265 -11.29 -5.87 -8.46
N MET A 266 -11.37 -5.30 -7.26
CA MET A 266 -12.46 -4.36 -6.93
C MET A 266 -11.97 -3.04 -6.33
N ASN A 267 -11.09 -3.09 -5.33
CA ASN A 267 -10.58 -1.92 -4.64
C ASN A 267 -9.81 -1.01 -5.59
N ARG A 268 -9.74 0.27 -5.23
CA ARG A 268 -8.65 1.11 -5.72
C ARG A 268 -7.43 0.80 -4.85
N GLU A 269 -6.38 0.29 -5.47
CA GLU A 269 -5.08 0.04 -4.83
C GLU A 269 -4.00 0.65 -5.73
N MET A 270 -2.81 0.92 -5.18
CA MET A 270 -1.68 1.36 -5.97
C MET A 270 -0.37 0.84 -5.40
N GLY A 271 0.47 0.31 -6.27
CA GLY A 271 1.83 -0.10 -5.96
C GLY A 271 2.79 0.06 -7.13
N LEU A 272 4.02 -0.39 -6.91
CA LEU A 272 5.13 -0.31 -7.84
C LEU A 272 5.83 -1.64 -7.97
N ILE A 273 6.29 -1.94 -9.19
CA ILE A 273 7.34 -2.93 -9.41
C ILE A 273 8.69 -2.21 -9.37
N LEU A 274 9.51 -2.58 -8.42
CA LEU A 274 10.86 -2.09 -8.21
C LEU A 274 11.85 -3.04 -8.88
N ASN A 275 12.85 -2.50 -9.57
CA ASN A 275 13.94 -3.27 -10.18
C ASN A 275 15.33 -2.68 -9.85
N ASN A 276 15.37 -1.70 -8.95
CA ASN A 276 16.62 -1.12 -8.46
C ASN A 276 17.27 -2.10 -7.47
N PRO A 277 18.51 -2.58 -7.74
CA PRO A 277 19.19 -3.53 -6.86
C PRO A 277 19.34 -3.05 -5.42
N ARG A 278 19.46 -1.73 -5.21
CA ARG A 278 19.55 -1.15 -3.86
C ARG A 278 18.25 -1.30 -3.08
N ASP A 279 17.11 -0.99 -3.72
CA ASP A 279 15.80 -1.08 -3.07
C ASP A 279 15.46 -2.55 -2.77
N ILE A 280 15.77 -3.46 -3.70
CA ILE A 280 15.62 -4.92 -3.49
C ILE A 280 16.48 -5.41 -2.33
N SER A 281 17.76 -5.04 -2.28
CA SER A 281 18.65 -5.43 -1.19
C SER A 281 18.19 -4.89 0.16
N MET A 282 17.61 -3.69 0.20
CA MET A 282 17.02 -3.12 1.41
C MET A 282 15.80 -3.92 1.89
N LEU A 283 14.91 -4.32 0.97
CA LEU A 283 13.77 -5.19 1.27
C LEU A 283 14.22 -6.56 1.80
N GLN A 284 15.13 -7.25 1.10
CA GLN A 284 15.66 -8.55 1.53
C GLN A 284 16.31 -8.47 2.92
N ALA A 285 17.10 -7.42 3.16
CA ALA A 285 17.72 -7.21 4.46
C ALA A 285 16.69 -6.96 5.57
N GLN A 286 15.57 -6.28 5.24
CA GLN A 286 14.47 -6.05 6.17
C GLN A 286 13.67 -7.32 6.43
N PHE A 287 13.29 -8.05 5.38
CA PHE A 287 12.65 -9.35 5.48
C PHE A 287 13.45 -10.30 6.38
N ALA A 288 14.77 -10.41 6.16
CA ALA A 288 15.63 -11.25 6.99
C ALA A 288 15.67 -10.84 8.48
N ARG A 289 15.48 -9.56 8.80
CA ARG A 289 15.35 -9.08 10.19
C ARG A 289 14.00 -9.48 10.77
N ASP A 290 12.91 -9.26 10.04
CA ASP A 290 11.57 -9.61 10.51
C ASP A 290 11.42 -11.13 10.64
N TRP A 291 11.96 -11.90 9.69
CA TRP A 291 12.00 -13.37 9.73
C TRP A 291 12.63 -13.92 11.01
N LYS A 292 13.72 -13.30 11.50
CA LYS A 292 14.37 -13.70 12.77
C LYS A 292 13.51 -13.42 14.00
N ALA A 293 12.58 -12.46 13.90
CA ALA A 293 11.65 -12.11 14.97
C ALA A 293 10.34 -12.92 14.93
N THR A 294 10.14 -13.76 13.91
CA THR A 294 8.94 -14.59 13.77
C THR A 294 9.00 -15.90 14.55
N GLY A 295 7.82 -16.40 14.93
CA GLY A 295 7.61 -17.77 15.40
C GLY A 295 7.00 -18.68 14.32
N PRO A 296 6.86 -19.99 14.59
CA PRO A 296 6.14 -20.90 13.69
C PRO A 296 4.68 -20.44 13.49
N ALA A 297 4.13 -20.75 12.32
CA ALA A 297 2.72 -20.50 11.98
C ALA A 297 1.75 -21.55 12.54
#